data_AF-A0A7G8ZLV3-F1
#
_entry.id   AF-A0A7G8ZLV3-F1
#
_cell.length_a   1.000
_cell.length_b   1.000
_cell.length_c   1.000
_cell.angle_alpha   90.00
_cell.angle_beta   90.00
_cell.angle_gamma   90.00
#
_symmetry.space_group_name_H-M   'P 1'
#
loop_
_entity.id
_entity.type
_entity.pdbx_description
1 polymer ?
#
loop_
_entity_poly.entity_id
_entity_poly.type
_entity_poly.pdbx_seq_one_letter_code
_entity_poly.pdbx_strand_id
1 'polypeptide(L)'
;MRYSLPVLALALGLAACGSTNDRAPTFRGGAGGDAAYGRGLRALEAGRIDQANEYFACAAQFGGGYEVAWYYAGTTALELADAGGEDADGYREDGEYYLTTSGLAGWGASQAALAEYYHAQGNADEAVYWTMLYTNNVREMSLGLTRMDTDTIGDIRDSVSAEQFAQTQLRALQFVPQRIPPGRPSEECNAAIQGDREPSGRQRATTPMTSPQGSQRRQPGSPY
;
A
#
# COMPACT_ATOMS: atom_id res chain seq x y z
N MET A 1 53.14 18.59 24.93
CA MET A 1 53.03 18.64 23.46
C MET A 1 51.56 18.64 23.11
N ARG A 2 51.05 19.75 22.56
CA ARG A 2 49.65 19.97 22.17
C ARG A 2 49.63 20.00 20.65
N TYR A 3 48.93 19.07 20.02
CA TYR A 3 48.66 19.12 18.59
C TYR A 3 47.21 19.54 18.37
N SER A 4 47.05 20.78 17.94
CA SER A 4 45.82 21.33 17.40
C SER A 4 45.73 20.92 15.92
N LEU A 5 44.64 20.28 15.52
CA LEU A 5 44.29 20.11 14.10
C LEU A 5 42.94 20.77 13.85
N PRO A 6 42.91 21.91 13.14
CA PRO A 6 41.70 22.49 12.57
C PRO A 6 41.64 22.15 11.08
N VAL A 7 40.71 21.29 10.66
CA VAL A 7 40.28 21.25 9.26
C VAL A 7 38.77 21.04 9.25
N LEU A 8 38.08 22.17 9.32
CA LEU A 8 36.63 22.27 9.28
C LEU A 8 36.33 23.35 8.23
N ALA A 9 36.35 22.97 6.95
CA ALA A 9 35.81 23.80 5.87
C ALA A 9 35.69 22.98 4.57
N LEU A 10 34.63 23.30 3.81
CA LEU A 10 34.28 22.85 2.45
C LEU A 10 33.54 21.51 2.31
N ALA A 11 32.23 21.57 2.57
CA ALA A 11 31.22 20.90 1.74
C ALA A 11 29.88 21.66 1.87
N LEU A 12 29.84 22.93 1.46
CA LEU A 12 28.61 23.70 1.30
C LEU A 12 28.58 24.23 -0.13
N GLY A 13 27.95 23.47 -1.02
CA GLY A 13 27.81 23.87 -2.41
C GLY A 13 27.36 22.68 -3.25
N LEU A 14 26.07 22.37 -3.18
CA LEU A 14 25.24 21.75 -4.23
C LEU A 14 23.82 21.50 -3.68
N ALA A 15 23.13 22.57 -3.31
CA ALA A 15 21.68 22.55 -3.07
C ALA A 15 21.02 23.61 -3.96
N ALA A 16 21.20 23.47 -5.28
CA ALA A 16 20.61 24.37 -6.26
C ALA A 16 20.50 23.71 -7.65
N CYS A 17 19.87 22.53 -7.73
CA CYS A 17 19.27 22.01 -8.96
C CYS A 17 18.06 21.16 -8.56
N GLY A 18 16.87 21.53 -9.03
CA GLY A 18 15.63 20.78 -8.73
C GLY A 18 14.39 21.63 -8.42
N SER A 19 14.38 22.93 -8.75
CA SER A 19 13.11 23.68 -8.91
C SER A 19 12.60 23.48 -10.35
N THR A 20 12.36 22.24 -10.74
CA THR A 20 11.40 21.98 -11.82
C THR A 20 10.02 22.00 -11.18
N ASN A 21 9.09 22.75 -11.78
CA ASN A 21 7.66 22.58 -11.56
C ASN A 21 7.21 21.23 -12.15
N ASP A 22 7.88 20.15 -11.77
CA ASP A 22 7.35 18.81 -11.89
C ASP A 22 6.19 18.80 -10.93
N ARG A 23 5.00 19.01 -11.50
CA ARG A 23 3.76 18.55 -10.92
C ARG A 23 4.09 17.23 -10.26
N ALA A 24 4.02 17.17 -8.92
CA ALA A 24 3.97 15.91 -8.20
C ALA A 24 3.05 15.02 -9.04
N PRO A 25 3.51 13.84 -9.49
CA PRO A 25 2.71 13.01 -10.38
C PRO A 25 1.34 12.96 -9.75
N THR A 26 0.35 13.52 -10.44
CA THR A 26 -1.02 13.45 -9.97
C THR A 26 -1.24 11.95 -9.88
N PHE A 27 -1.29 11.42 -8.66
CA PHE A 27 -1.69 10.05 -8.41
C PHE A 27 -3.03 9.93 -9.12
N ARG A 28 -3.04 9.40 -10.33
CA ARG A 28 -4.24 9.04 -11.06
C ARG A 28 -4.72 7.74 -10.43
N GLY A 29 -5.02 7.79 -9.13
CA GLY A 29 -6.08 6.99 -8.59
C GLY A 29 -7.33 7.45 -9.32
N GLY A 30 -7.71 6.73 -10.38
CA GLY A 30 -9.01 6.96 -10.97
C GLY A 30 -10.05 6.75 -9.88
N ALA A 31 -11.07 7.59 -9.80
CA ALA A 31 -12.12 7.49 -8.77
C ALA A 31 -12.73 6.07 -8.62
N GLY A 32 -12.56 5.20 -9.63
CA GLY A 32 -12.91 3.79 -9.56
C GLY A 32 -12.04 2.96 -8.60
N GLY A 33 -10.71 3.11 -8.62
CA GLY A 33 -9.82 2.29 -7.79
C GLY A 33 -9.96 2.63 -6.30
N ASP A 34 -10.06 3.91 -5.96
CA ASP A 34 -10.35 4.35 -4.58
C ASP A 34 -11.71 3.83 -4.09
N ALA A 35 -12.71 3.82 -4.98
CA ALA A 35 -14.04 3.30 -4.66
C ALA A 35 -14.02 1.77 -4.45
N ALA A 36 -13.31 1.02 -5.29
CA ALA A 36 -13.09 -0.42 -5.11
C ALA A 36 -12.37 -0.70 -3.80
N TYR A 37 -11.24 -0.04 -3.56
CA TYR A 37 -10.44 -0.22 -2.34
C TYR A 37 -11.26 0.08 -1.08
N GLY A 38 -12.00 1.20 -1.06
CA GLY A 38 -12.87 1.55 0.07
C GLY A 38 -14.01 0.56 0.29
N ARG A 39 -14.52 -0.10 -0.76
CA ARG A 39 -15.51 -1.19 -0.64
C ARG A 39 -14.88 -2.46 -0.08
N GLY A 40 -13.68 -2.81 -0.53
CA GLY A 40 -12.90 -3.94 -0.02
C GLY A 40 -12.68 -3.83 1.49
N LEU A 41 -12.27 -2.64 1.97
CA LEU A 41 -12.11 -2.40 3.41
C LEU A 41 -13.41 -2.61 4.20
N ARG A 42 -14.55 -2.09 3.71
CA ARG A 42 -15.85 -2.29 4.39
C ARG A 42 -16.31 -3.75 4.37
N ALA A 43 -16.02 -4.48 3.30
CA ALA A 43 -16.32 -5.91 3.21
C ALA A 43 -15.46 -6.71 4.19
N LEU A 44 -14.16 -6.39 4.27
CA LEU A 44 -13.21 -6.98 5.21
C LEU A 44 -13.61 -6.72 6.68
N GLU A 45 -13.96 -5.48 7.03
CA GLU A 45 -14.46 -5.11 8.35
C GLU A 45 -15.76 -5.84 8.73
N ALA A 46 -16.59 -6.19 7.74
CA ALA A 46 -17.81 -6.97 7.92
C ALA A 46 -17.58 -8.49 7.93
N GLY A 47 -16.32 -8.96 7.85
CA GLY A 47 -15.96 -10.38 7.79
C GLY A 47 -16.34 -11.09 6.48
N ARG A 48 -16.61 -10.34 5.41
CA ARG A 48 -16.96 -10.89 4.09
C ARG A 48 -15.70 -10.98 3.22
N ILE A 49 -14.86 -11.96 3.51
CA ILE A 49 -13.52 -12.09 2.89
C ILE A 49 -13.60 -12.28 1.37
N ASP A 50 -14.51 -13.12 0.86
CA ASP A 50 -14.71 -13.33 -0.59
C ASP A 50 -14.95 -12.00 -1.32
N GLN A 51 -15.92 -11.23 -0.82
CA GLN A 51 -16.26 -9.94 -1.41
C GLN A 51 -15.15 -8.89 -1.22
N ALA A 52 -14.41 -8.96 -0.11
CA ALA A 52 -13.26 -8.09 0.10
C ALA A 52 -12.18 -8.37 -0.95
N ASN A 53 -11.87 -9.65 -1.19
CA ASN A 53 -10.92 -10.10 -2.19
C ASN A 53 -11.28 -9.59 -3.59
N GLU A 54 -12.53 -9.76 -4.03
CA GLU A 54 -13.00 -9.26 -5.34
C GLU A 54 -12.76 -7.75 -5.50
N TYR A 55 -13.09 -6.96 -4.48
CA TYR A 55 -12.90 -5.51 -4.53
C TYR A 55 -11.43 -5.09 -4.51
N PHE A 56 -10.58 -5.78 -3.74
CA PHE A 56 -9.15 -5.50 -3.73
C PHE A 56 -8.47 -5.92 -5.03
N ALA A 57 -8.83 -7.07 -5.59
CA ALA A 57 -8.37 -7.52 -6.90
C ALA A 57 -8.75 -6.49 -7.99
N CYS A 58 -9.99 -6.00 -7.96
CA CYS A 58 -10.45 -4.93 -8.86
C CYS A 58 -9.68 -3.61 -8.67
N ALA A 59 -9.40 -3.19 -7.43
CA ALA A 59 -8.56 -2.02 -7.16
C ALA A 59 -7.11 -2.20 -7.64
N ALA A 60 -6.53 -3.40 -7.48
CA ALA A 60 -5.18 -3.73 -7.93
C ALA A 60 -5.03 -3.60 -9.46
N GLN A 61 -6.09 -3.87 -10.24
CA GLN A 61 -6.09 -3.70 -11.71
C GLN A 61 -5.88 -2.25 -12.18
N PHE A 62 -5.94 -1.25 -11.30
CA PHE A 62 -5.57 0.13 -11.65
C PHE A 62 -4.05 0.34 -11.71
N GLY A 63 -3.26 -0.61 -11.19
CA GLY A 63 -1.80 -0.66 -11.33
C GLY A 63 -1.04 0.20 -10.32
N GLY A 64 0.08 0.79 -10.76
CA GLY A 64 0.97 1.56 -9.87
C GLY A 64 0.26 2.69 -9.11
N GLY A 65 0.59 2.82 -7.82
CA GLY A 65 -0.12 3.68 -6.86
C GLY A 65 -1.20 2.98 -6.04
N TYR A 66 -1.53 1.73 -6.36
CA TYR A 66 -2.45 0.87 -5.60
C TYR A 66 -1.75 -0.32 -4.95
N GLU A 67 -0.45 -0.23 -4.64
CA GLU A 67 0.34 -1.33 -4.05
C GLU A 67 -0.30 -1.90 -2.77
N VAL A 68 -1.00 -1.05 -2.01
CA VAL A 68 -1.78 -1.48 -0.85
C VAL A 68 -2.97 -2.37 -1.22
N ALA A 69 -3.64 -2.13 -2.36
CA ALA A 69 -4.71 -2.98 -2.85
C ALA A 69 -4.17 -4.33 -3.32
N TRP A 70 -3.00 -4.36 -3.97
CA TRP A 70 -2.30 -5.61 -4.31
C TRP A 70 -2.00 -6.41 -3.03
N TYR A 71 -1.51 -5.77 -1.98
CA TYR A 71 -1.30 -6.43 -0.68
C TYR A 71 -2.58 -7.05 -0.10
N TYR A 72 -3.68 -6.30 -0.06
CA TYR A 72 -4.94 -6.81 0.48
C TYR A 72 -5.58 -7.88 -0.41
N ALA A 73 -5.48 -7.76 -1.73
CA ALA A 73 -5.91 -8.81 -2.66
C ALA A 73 -5.14 -10.11 -2.39
N GLY A 74 -3.81 -10.00 -2.22
CA GLY A 74 -2.96 -11.15 -1.94
C GLY A 74 -3.27 -11.83 -0.61
N THR A 75 -3.34 -11.06 0.49
CA THR A 75 -3.61 -11.61 1.82
C THR A 75 -5.02 -12.21 1.94
N THR A 76 -6.04 -11.54 1.41
CA THR A 76 -7.40 -12.11 1.41
C THR A 76 -7.50 -13.35 0.54
N ALA A 77 -6.80 -13.43 -0.60
CA ALA A 77 -6.77 -14.65 -1.42
C ALA A 77 -6.11 -15.80 -0.66
N LEU A 78 -4.97 -15.57 0.02
CA LEU A 78 -4.36 -16.62 0.83
C LEU A 78 -5.26 -17.08 1.98
N GLU A 79 -6.00 -16.18 2.63
CA GLU A 79 -6.98 -16.53 3.66
C GLU A 79 -8.11 -17.42 3.11
N LEU A 80 -8.60 -17.13 1.90
CA LEU A 80 -9.58 -17.98 1.20
C LEU A 80 -9.00 -19.34 0.81
N ALA A 81 -7.74 -19.37 0.37
CA ALA A 81 -7.04 -20.62 0.07
C ALA A 81 -6.89 -21.50 1.33
N ASP A 82 -6.58 -20.91 2.47
CA ASP A 82 -6.44 -21.61 3.76
C ASP A 82 -7.78 -22.08 4.32
N ALA A 83 -8.88 -21.37 4.03
CA ALA A 83 -10.24 -21.82 4.34
C ALA A 83 -10.64 -23.09 3.54
N GLY A 84 -9.94 -23.38 2.44
CA GLY A 84 -10.19 -24.51 1.56
C GLY A 84 -11.39 -24.29 0.62
N GLY A 85 -11.79 -25.33 -0.11
CA GLY A 85 -12.85 -25.26 -1.12
C GLY A 85 -12.39 -25.75 -2.49
N GLU A 86 -13.27 -25.69 -3.49
CA GLU A 86 -12.92 -26.12 -4.85
C GLU A 86 -11.92 -25.18 -5.54
N ASP A 87 -11.94 -23.89 -5.19
CA ASP A 87 -11.10 -22.84 -5.78
C ASP A 87 -9.83 -22.52 -4.96
N ALA A 88 -9.54 -23.29 -3.90
CA ALA A 88 -8.46 -22.98 -2.96
C ALA A 88 -7.08 -22.87 -3.62
N ASP A 89 -6.79 -23.71 -4.61
CA ASP A 89 -5.52 -23.66 -5.35
C ASP A 89 -5.43 -22.38 -6.21
N GLY A 90 -6.54 -21.96 -6.83
CA GLY A 90 -6.59 -20.71 -7.60
C GLY A 90 -6.37 -19.49 -6.71
N TYR A 91 -7.02 -19.45 -5.55
CA TYR A 91 -6.79 -18.40 -4.57
C TYR A 91 -5.34 -18.36 -4.04
N ARG A 92 -4.68 -19.52 -3.90
CA ARG A 92 -3.27 -19.59 -3.51
C ARG A 92 -2.37 -18.96 -4.57
N GLU A 93 -2.57 -19.35 -5.84
CA GLU A 93 -1.83 -18.79 -6.97
C GLU A 93 -2.02 -17.28 -7.09
N ASP A 94 -3.27 -16.79 -6.99
CA ASP A 94 -3.58 -15.37 -7.01
C ASP A 94 -2.95 -14.64 -5.82
N GLY A 95 -3.03 -15.22 -4.62
CA GLY A 95 -2.42 -14.70 -3.40
C GLY A 95 -0.93 -14.44 -3.56
N GLU A 96 -0.20 -15.46 -4.00
CA GLU A 96 1.23 -15.36 -4.30
C GLU A 96 1.52 -14.34 -5.39
N TYR A 97 0.74 -14.32 -6.47
CA TYR A 97 0.90 -13.36 -7.57
C TYR A 97 0.77 -11.91 -7.10
N TYR A 98 -0.29 -11.60 -6.35
CA TYR A 98 -0.57 -10.25 -5.87
C TYR A 98 0.48 -9.76 -4.88
N LEU A 99 0.84 -10.62 -3.91
CA LEU A 99 1.89 -10.30 -2.94
C LEU A 99 3.25 -10.15 -3.62
N THR A 100 3.64 -11.08 -4.49
CA THR A 100 4.93 -11.01 -5.20
C THR A 100 5.03 -9.74 -6.03
N THR A 101 3.98 -9.41 -6.79
CA THR A 101 3.96 -8.20 -7.63
C THR A 101 4.16 -6.93 -6.79
N SER A 102 3.45 -6.80 -5.67
CA SER A 102 3.60 -5.63 -4.79
C SER A 102 4.88 -5.64 -3.95
N GLY A 103 5.36 -6.81 -3.55
CA GLY A 103 6.62 -6.99 -2.84
C GLY A 103 7.82 -6.62 -3.72
N LEU A 104 7.80 -7.02 -4.99
CA LEU A 104 8.79 -6.60 -6.00
C LEU A 104 8.71 -5.10 -6.30
N ALA A 105 7.54 -4.48 -6.15
CA ALA A 105 7.39 -3.02 -6.22
C ALA A 105 7.93 -2.27 -4.99
N GLY A 106 8.46 -2.99 -4.00
CA GLY A 106 9.04 -2.42 -2.78
C GLY A 106 8.03 -2.17 -1.66
N TRP A 107 6.83 -2.73 -1.75
CA TRP A 107 5.84 -2.62 -0.67
C TRP A 107 6.21 -3.56 0.48
N GLY A 108 6.74 -2.99 1.57
CA GLY A 108 7.26 -3.76 2.70
C GLY A 108 6.24 -4.69 3.38
N ALA A 109 4.94 -4.34 3.34
CA ALA A 109 3.89 -5.22 3.88
C ALA A 109 3.80 -6.54 3.13
N SER A 110 3.90 -6.51 1.80
CA SER A 110 3.87 -7.72 0.98
C SER A 110 5.15 -8.53 1.12
N GLN A 111 6.30 -7.86 1.29
CA GLN A 111 7.56 -8.54 1.56
C GLN A 111 7.51 -9.31 2.89
N ALA A 112 6.95 -8.71 3.95
CA ALA A 112 6.74 -9.39 5.23
C ALA A 112 5.73 -10.55 5.10
N ALA A 113 4.58 -10.33 4.44
CA ALA A 113 3.59 -11.38 4.24
C ALA A 113 4.11 -12.57 3.43
N LEU A 114 4.94 -12.34 2.40
CA LEU A 114 5.59 -13.42 1.65
C LEU A 114 6.61 -14.18 2.49
N ALA A 115 7.36 -13.49 3.35
CA ALA A 115 8.30 -14.14 4.25
C ALA A 115 7.58 -15.12 5.19
N GLU A 116 6.50 -14.67 5.83
CA GLU A 116 5.66 -15.50 6.71
C GLU A 116 4.98 -16.64 5.94
N TYR A 117 4.43 -16.34 4.76
CA TYR A 117 3.81 -17.34 3.90
C TYR A 117 4.79 -18.47 3.52
N TYR A 118 5.95 -18.13 2.95
CA TYR A 118 6.92 -19.17 2.56
C TYR A 118 7.53 -19.89 3.76
N HIS A 119 7.64 -19.22 4.91
CA HIS A 119 8.04 -19.87 6.16
C HIS A 119 7.02 -20.93 6.58
N ALA A 120 5.73 -20.61 6.57
CA ALA A 120 4.64 -21.54 6.90
C ALA A 120 4.59 -22.75 5.94
N GLN A 121 4.95 -22.55 4.66
CA GLN A 121 5.05 -23.62 3.66
C GLN A 121 6.35 -24.44 3.76
N GLY A 122 7.26 -24.11 4.68
CA GLY A 122 8.56 -24.78 4.80
C GLY A 122 9.55 -24.45 3.67
N ASN A 123 9.28 -23.42 2.86
CA ASN A 123 10.17 -22.93 1.81
C ASN A 123 11.17 -21.92 2.40
N ALA A 124 12.16 -22.45 3.12
CA ALA A 124 13.15 -21.67 3.88
C ALA A 124 13.94 -20.67 3.01
N ASP A 125 14.34 -21.06 1.79
CA ASP A 125 15.13 -20.20 0.91
C ASP A 125 14.37 -18.94 0.48
N GLU A 126 13.09 -19.08 0.07
CA GLU A 126 12.25 -17.93 -0.27
C GLU A 126 11.85 -17.11 0.96
N ALA A 127 11.56 -17.75 2.10
CA ALA A 127 11.26 -17.04 3.34
C ALA A 127 12.40 -16.10 3.76
N VAL A 128 13.65 -16.58 3.69
CA VAL A 128 14.86 -15.79 3.96
C VAL A 128 15.02 -14.66 2.94
N TYR A 129 14.78 -14.92 1.66
CA TYR A 129 14.86 -13.89 0.61
C TYR A 129 13.91 -12.73 0.89
N TRP A 130 12.64 -13.02 1.12
CA TRP A 130 11.63 -11.99 1.40
C TRP A 130 11.87 -11.27 2.72
N THR A 131 12.33 -11.99 3.74
CA THR A 131 12.75 -11.39 5.02
C THR A 131 13.85 -10.36 4.81
N MET A 132 14.88 -10.69 4.02
CA MET A 132 15.97 -9.75 3.72
C MET A 132 15.49 -8.51 2.98
N LEU A 133 14.57 -8.66 2.03
CA LEU A 133 13.99 -7.50 1.34
C LEU A 133 13.22 -6.60 2.31
N TYR A 134 12.38 -7.20 3.16
CA TYR A 134 11.60 -6.48 4.17
C TYR A 134 12.48 -5.75 5.18
N THR A 135 13.46 -6.44 5.79
CA THR A 135 14.32 -5.83 6.83
C THR A 135 15.25 -4.76 6.29
N ASN A 136 15.54 -4.75 4.99
CA ASN A 136 16.30 -3.69 4.31
C ASN A 136 15.41 -2.66 3.61
N ASN A 137 14.09 -2.73 3.78
CA ASN A 137 13.16 -1.80 3.14
C ASN A 137 13.26 -0.41 3.78
N VAL A 138 13.83 0.56 3.04
CA VAL A 138 14.06 1.93 3.51
C VAL A 138 12.77 2.62 3.97
N ARG A 139 11.63 2.33 3.32
CA ARG A 139 10.35 2.90 3.73
C ARG A 139 9.94 2.41 5.11
N GLU A 140 9.94 1.10 5.34
CA GLU A 140 9.55 0.54 6.65
C GLU A 140 10.52 1.01 7.74
N MET A 141 11.84 1.00 7.46
CA MET A 141 12.86 1.49 8.40
C MET A 141 12.70 2.98 8.74
N SER A 142 12.49 3.83 7.74
CA SER A 142 12.35 5.28 7.95
C SER A 142 11.06 5.67 8.68
N LEU A 143 10.00 4.88 8.53
CA LEU A 143 8.73 5.07 9.23
C LEU A 143 8.68 4.34 10.58
N GLY A 144 9.70 3.55 10.93
CA GLY A 144 9.72 2.73 12.15
C GLY A 144 8.60 1.70 12.19
N LEU A 145 8.16 1.22 11.02
CA LEU A 145 7.09 0.22 10.93
C LEU A 145 7.66 -1.16 11.19
N THR A 146 7.01 -1.91 12.07
CA THR A 146 7.35 -3.31 12.36
C THR A 146 6.13 -4.17 12.07
N ARG A 147 6.26 -5.05 11.09
CA ARG A 147 5.20 -5.94 10.58
C ARG A 147 5.41 -7.40 10.94
N MET A 148 6.67 -7.81 11.05
CA MET A 148 7.09 -9.14 11.47
C MET A 148 7.89 -9.00 12.77
N ASP A 149 7.61 -9.86 13.75
CA ASP A 149 8.29 -9.83 15.03
C ASP A 149 9.74 -10.35 14.93
N THR A 150 10.55 -10.04 15.95
CA THR A 150 11.98 -10.37 15.93
C THR A 150 12.25 -11.87 16.06
N ASP A 151 11.36 -12.61 16.71
CA ASP A 151 11.51 -14.05 16.90
C ASP A 151 11.25 -14.75 15.56
N THR A 152 10.18 -14.39 14.84
CA THR A 152 9.89 -14.89 13.48
C THR A 152 11.03 -14.56 12.50
N ILE A 153 11.62 -13.36 12.56
CA ILE A 153 12.82 -13.02 11.74
C ILE A 153 13.99 -13.95 12.08
N GLY A 154 14.21 -14.23 13.37
CA GLY A 154 15.26 -15.13 13.86
C GLY A 154 15.04 -16.56 13.37
N ASP A 155 13.83 -17.07 13.52
CA ASP A 155 13.43 -18.43 13.10
C ASP A 155 13.58 -18.63 11.59
N ILE A 156 13.16 -17.66 10.78
CA ILE A 156 13.36 -17.70 9.32
C ILE A 156 14.86 -17.71 8.98
N ARG A 157 15.65 -16.83 9.59
CA ARG A 157 17.11 -16.77 9.35
C ARG A 157 17.78 -18.11 9.67
N ASP A 158 17.42 -18.71 10.80
CA ASP A 158 18.06 -19.91 11.32
C ASP A 158 17.53 -21.19 10.63
N SER A 159 16.52 -21.08 9.76
CA SER A 159 15.97 -22.18 8.96
C SER A 159 16.83 -22.62 7.77
N VAL A 160 17.87 -21.85 7.43
CA VAL A 160 18.81 -22.18 6.35
C VAL A 160 20.25 -22.27 6.86
N SER A 161 21.12 -22.95 6.12
CA SER A 161 22.55 -22.95 6.43
C SER A 161 23.18 -21.56 6.23
N ALA A 162 24.34 -21.32 6.86
CA ALA A 162 25.09 -20.06 6.68
C ALA A 162 25.50 -19.82 5.21
N GLU A 163 25.76 -20.88 4.44
CA GLU A 163 26.08 -20.79 3.02
C GLU A 163 24.88 -20.31 2.21
N GLN A 164 23.70 -20.93 2.39
CA GLN A 164 22.46 -20.52 1.75
C GLN A 164 22.09 -19.08 2.12
N PHE A 165 22.22 -18.72 3.40
CA PHE A 165 21.98 -17.34 3.86
C PHE A 165 22.88 -16.34 3.11
N ALA A 166 24.18 -16.63 2.97
CA ALA A 166 25.09 -15.76 2.23
C ALA A 166 24.73 -15.64 0.73
N GLN A 167 24.32 -16.73 0.09
CA GLN A 167 23.86 -16.72 -1.30
C GLN A 167 22.58 -15.88 -1.47
N THR A 168 21.61 -16.07 -0.59
CA THR A 168 20.36 -15.30 -0.59
C THR A 168 20.60 -13.82 -0.31
N GLN A 169 21.57 -13.50 0.57
CA GLN A 169 22.00 -12.12 0.80
C GLN A 169 22.54 -11.45 -0.46
N LEU A 170 23.37 -12.16 -1.24
CA LEU A 170 23.87 -11.63 -2.52
C LEU A 170 22.73 -11.39 -3.52
N ARG A 171 21.72 -12.27 -3.58
CA ARG A 171 20.50 -12.08 -4.39
C ARG A 171 19.70 -10.86 -3.91
N ALA A 172 19.50 -10.70 -2.61
CA ALA A 172 18.76 -9.58 -2.03
C ALA A 172 19.47 -8.23 -2.26
N LEU A 173 20.81 -8.18 -2.21
CA LEU A 173 21.59 -6.98 -2.49
C LEU A 173 21.45 -6.48 -3.95
N GLN A 174 21.07 -7.36 -4.87
CA GLN A 174 20.81 -7.02 -6.28
C GLN A 174 19.37 -6.55 -6.52
N PHE A 175 18.52 -6.57 -5.49
CA PHE A 175 17.12 -6.18 -5.63
C PHE A 175 16.99 -4.71 -6.02
N VAL A 176 16.24 -4.49 -7.09
CA VAL A 176 15.80 -3.16 -7.56
C VAL A 176 14.27 -3.20 -7.64
N PRO A 177 13.56 -2.31 -6.93
CA PRO A 177 12.11 -2.26 -7.01
C PRO A 177 11.60 -2.12 -8.44
N GLN A 178 10.64 -2.95 -8.81
CA GLN A 178 10.01 -2.95 -10.12
C GLN A 178 8.70 -2.20 -10.06
N ARG A 179 8.58 -1.10 -10.81
CA ARG A 179 7.34 -0.32 -10.84
C ARG A 179 6.19 -1.16 -11.42
N ILE A 180 5.06 -1.23 -10.71
CA ILE A 180 3.81 -1.75 -11.27
C ILE A 180 3.34 -0.81 -12.38
N PRO A 181 3.15 -1.29 -13.62
CA PRO A 181 2.67 -0.45 -14.70
C PRO A 181 1.25 0.07 -14.38
N PRO A 182 0.82 1.21 -14.94
CA PRO A 182 -0.57 1.61 -14.90
C PRO A 182 -1.44 0.52 -15.51
N GLY A 183 -2.48 0.12 -14.79
CA GLY A 183 -3.37 -0.95 -15.23
C GLY A 183 -4.58 -0.43 -15.99
N ARG A 184 -5.39 -1.36 -16.49
CA ARG A 184 -6.67 -1.10 -17.15
C ARG A 184 -7.70 -2.02 -16.52
N PRO A 185 -8.55 -1.53 -15.60
CA PRO A 185 -9.57 -2.35 -14.97
C PRO A 185 -10.52 -2.93 -16.01
N SER A 186 -10.95 -4.18 -15.82
CA SER A 186 -11.91 -4.87 -16.68
C SER A 186 -13.27 -4.16 -16.67
N GLU A 187 -14.10 -4.44 -17.68
CA GLU A 187 -15.48 -3.93 -17.71
C GLU A 187 -16.28 -4.42 -16.51
N GLU A 188 -16.05 -5.65 -16.06
CA GLU A 188 -16.67 -6.27 -14.88
C GLU A 188 -16.28 -5.52 -13.60
N CYS A 189 -14.99 -5.25 -13.39
CA CYS A 189 -14.51 -4.45 -12.26
C CYS A 189 -15.16 -3.06 -12.27
N ASN A 190 -15.21 -2.41 -13.45
CA ASN A 190 -15.88 -1.12 -13.58
C ASN A 190 -17.38 -1.18 -13.26
N ALA A 191 -18.09 -2.23 -13.69
CA ALA A 191 -19.51 -2.41 -13.41
C ALA A 191 -19.77 -2.65 -11.92
N ALA A 192 -18.96 -3.49 -11.26
CA ALA A 192 -19.06 -3.80 -9.84
C ALA A 192 -18.87 -2.56 -8.95
N ILE A 193 -17.99 -1.63 -9.35
CA ILE A 193 -17.80 -0.37 -8.62
C ILE A 193 -18.96 0.62 -8.86
N GLN A 194 -19.54 0.61 -10.06
CA GLN A 194 -20.58 1.56 -10.48
C GLN A 194 -21.99 1.23 -9.98
N GLY A 195 -22.34 -0.06 -9.86
CA GLY A 195 -23.72 -0.52 -9.58
C GLY A 195 -24.34 0.00 -8.28
N ASP A 196 -23.51 0.43 -7.33
CA ASP A 196 -23.92 0.95 -6.02
C ASP A 196 -23.76 2.46 -5.90
N ARG A 197 -23.70 3.20 -7.02
CA ARG A 197 -24.13 4.60 -6.96
C ARG A 197 -25.63 4.59 -6.67
N GLU A 198 -25.99 4.45 -5.40
CA GLU A 198 -27.27 4.98 -4.95
C GLU A 198 -27.37 6.37 -5.57
N PRO A 199 -28.47 6.69 -6.28
CA PRO A 199 -28.71 8.05 -6.67
C PRO A 199 -28.86 8.78 -5.34
N SER A 200 -27.77 9.35 -4.85
CA SER A 200 -27.81 10.40 -3.85
C SER A 200 -28.59 11.50 -4.53
N GLY A 201 -29.92 11.38 -4.39
CA GLY A 201 -30.86 12.39 -4.71
C GLY A 201 -30.35 13.59 -3.97
N ARG A 202 -29.73 14.50 -4.70
CA ARG A 202 -29.93 15.92 -4.46
C ARG A 202 -31.44 16.14 -4.56
N GLN A 203 -32.19 15.74 -3.52
CA GLN A 203 -33.18 16.63 -2.95
C GLN A 203 -32.38 17.84 -2.48
N ARG A 204 -32.07 18.69 -3.45
CA ARG A 204 -31.87 20.10 -3.23
C ARG A 204 -33.20 20.53 -2.64
N ALA A 205 -33.28 20.49 -1.32
CA ALA A 205 -34.38 21.10 -0.58
C ALA A 205 -34.39 22.55 -1.07
N THR A 206 -35.32 22.86 -1.97
CA THR A 206 -35.75 24.20 -2.27
C THR A 206 -36.40 24.70 -0.99
N THR A 207 -35.57 25.19 -0.06
CA THR A 207 -36.05 25.98 1.05
C THR A 207 -36.76 27.19 0.44
N PRO A 208 -38.08 27.38 0.66
CA PRO A 208 -38.73 28.60 0.25
C PRO A 208 -38.08 29.74 1.06
N MET A 209 -37.46 30.70 0.38
CA MET A 209 -37.11 31.98 0.99
C MET A 209 -38.41 32.73 1.29
N THR A 210 -39.01 32.46 2.45
CA THR A 210 -39.89 33.42 3.11
C THR A 210 -39.02 34.54 3.68
N SER A 211 -38.91 35.63 2.93
CA SER A 211 -38.35 36.90 3.40
C SER A 211 -39.18 37.43 4.57
N PRO A 212 -38.59 37.69 5.75
CA PRO A 212 -39.22 38.55 6.75
C PRO A 212 -38.98 40.00 6.35
N GLN A 213 -40.08 40.72 6.13
CA GLN A 213 -40.09 42.19 6.12
C GLN A 213 -39.62 42.73 7.47
N GLY A 214 -38.71 43.70 7.41
CA GLY A 214 -38.64 44.79 8.37
C GLY A 214 -37.83 44.55 9.64
N SER A 215 -36.71 45.24 9.77
CA SER A 215 -36.66 46.35 10.74
C SER A 215 -35.38 47.17 10.54
N GLN A 216 -35.57 48.48 10.44
CA GLN A 216 -34.51 49.47 10.56
C GLN A 216 -33.87 49.34 11.95
N ARG A 217 -32.53 49.27 12.03
CA ARG A 217 -31.86 49.73 13.25
C ARG A 217 -30.52 50.41 12.94
N ARG A 218 -30.50 51.64 13.43
CA ARG A 218 -29.48 52.70 13.40
C ARG A 218 -28.06 52.20 13.71
N GLN A 219 -27.09 52.68 12.93
CA GLN A 219 -25.74 52.97 13.43
C GLN A 219 -25.81 54.09 14.47
N PRO A 220 -25.02 53.99 15.54
CA PRO A 220 -24.06 55.05 15.79
C PRO A 220 -22.69 54.57 16.34
N GLY A 221 -21.63 55.16 15.78
CA GLY A 221 -20.47 55.72 16.50
C GLY A 221 -19.65 54.83 17.43
N SER A 222 -18.44 54.47 16.98
CA SER A 222 -17.31 54.17 17.86
C SER A 222 -16.42 55.41 17.96
N PRO A 223 -16.13 55.90 19.16
CA PRO A 223 -14.83 56.48 19.48
C PRO A 223 -14.03 55.45 20.30
N TYR A 224 -12.70 55.47 20.09
CA TYR A 224 -11.66 54.56 20.61
C TYR A 224 -11.38 53.33 19.74
#